data_AF-A0A1I4SKK0-F1
#
_entry.id   AF-A0A1I4SKK0-F1
#
_cell.length_a   1.000
_cell.length_b   1.000
_cell.length_c   1.000
_cell.angle_alpha   90.00
_cell.angle_beta   90.00
_cell.angle_gamma   90.00
#
_symmetry.space_group_name_H-M   'P 1'
#
loop_
_entity.id
_entity.type
_entity.pdbx_description
1 polymer ?
#
loop_
_entity_poly.entity_id
_entity_poly.type
_entity_poly.pdbx_seq_one_letter_code
_entity_poly.pdbx_strand_id
1 'polypeptide(L)'
;MGNHAYSATTSAHSPAPFNAGTLSVEPLFQAAFNRPRDPRSAEYKAGVRAALAFRIEGKRIARLYAPASAQDDAYHAGMAEGHAIWRAAIAKIGGAA
;
A
#
# COMPACT_ATOMS: atom_id res chain seq x y z
N MET A 1 42.80 -1.18 -18.21
CA MET A 1 41.62 -2.04 -18.41
C MET A 1 40.85 -2.04 -17.10
N GLY A 2 39.89 -1.11 -16.97
CA GLY A 2 39.23 -0.79 -15.70
C GLY A 2 37.95 -1.58 -15.52
N ASN A 3 37.86 -2.34 -14.44
CA ASN A 3 36.69 -3.11 -14.05
C ASN A 3 35.93 -2.30 -12.99
N HIS A 4 34.95 -1.49 -13.41
CA HIS A 4 34.01 -0.88 -12.47
C HIS A 4 32.79 -1.79 -12.34
N ALA A 5 32.84 -2.63 -11.30
CA ALA A 5 31.73 -3.41 -10.83
C ALA A 5 30.59 -2.48 -10.40
N TYR A 6 29.39 -2.78 -10.89
CA TYR A 6 28.14 -2.13 -10.50
C TYR A 6 27.82 -2.57 -9.07
N SER A 7 28.14 -1.73 -8.09
CA SER A 7 27.63 -1.87 -6.74
C SER A 7 26.15 -1.51 -6.74
N ALA A 8 25.29 -2.50 -6.96
CA ALA A 8 23.89 -2.41 -6.57
C ALA A 8 23.85 -2.33 -5.04
N THR A 9 23.76 -1.12 -4.51
CA THR A 9 23.36 -0.88 -3.13
C THR A 9 21.95 -1.44 -2.98
N THR A 10 21.87 -2.67 -2.47
CA THR A 10 20.69 -3.17 -1.78
C THR A 10 20.31 -2.13 -0.74
N SER A 11 19.34 -1.28 -1.06
CA SER A 11 18.65 -0.46 -0.08
C SER A 11 17.96 -1.45 0.82
N ALA A 12 18.60 -1.71 1.96
CA ALA A 12 18.04 -2.52 3.02
C ALA A 12 16.72 -1.87 3.44
N HIS A 13 15.62 -2.34 2.86
CA HIS A 13 14.30 -2.21 3.45
C HIS A 13 14.34 -3.08 4.70
N SER A 14 14.90 -2.54 5.79
CA SER A 14 14.75 -3.12 7.12
C SER A 14 13.25 -3.24 7.38
N PRO A 15 12.68 -4.45 7.51
CA PRO A 15 11.32 -4.56 8.02
C PRO A 15 11.41 -4.14 9.49
N ALA A 16 11.05 -2.90 9.79
CA ALA A 16 10.86 -2.46 11.16
C ALA A 16 9.92 -3.46 11.86
N PRO A 17 10.18 -3.84 13.12
CA PRO A 17 9.31 -4.74 13.85
C PRO A 17 7.89 -4.17 13.82
N PHE A 18 6.93 -4.97 13.36
CA PHE A 18 5.53 -4.64 13.33
C PHE A 18 5.05 -4.41 14.77
N ASN A 19 5.07 -3.16 15.25
CA ASN A 19 4.52 -2.83 16.55
C ASN A 19 3.01 -3.11 16.53
N ALA A 20 2.59 -4.08 17.34
CA ALA A 20 1.23 -4.61 17.42
C ALA A 20 0.15 -3.59 17.87
N GLY A 21 0.52 -2.32 18.11
CA GLY A 21 -0.41 -1.26 18.55
C GLY A 21 -0.62 -0.11 17.56
N THR A 22 0.15 -0.02 16.48
CA THR A 22 0.11 1.12 15.56
C THR A 22 -0.07 0.66 14.11
N LEU A 23 -1.27 0.88 13.56
CA LEU A 23 -1.51 0.68 12.13
C LEU A 23 -0.60 1.61 11.31
N SER A 24 -0.01 1.07 10.24
CA SER A 24 0.81 1.82 9.29
C SER A 24 0.46 1.40 7.87
N VAL A 25 0.59 2.33 6.92
CA VAL A 25 0.23 2.15 5.51
C VAL A 25 1.05 1.03 4.89
N GLU A 26 2.38 1.06 5.04
CA GLU A 26 3.28 0.13 4.34
C GLU A 26 3.10 -1.32 4.83
N PRO A 27 3.03 -1.63 6.14
CA PRO A 27 2.73 -2.98 6.60
C PRO A 27 1.41 -3.55 6.09
N LEU A 28 0.33 -2.77 6.09
CA LEU A 28 -0.96 -3.22 5.56
C LEU A 28 -0.91 -3.43 4.05
N PHE A 29 -0.24 -2.53 3.34
CA PHE A 29 -0.03 -2.65 1.90
C PHE A 29 0.78 -3.90 1.55
N GLN A 30 1.89 -4.16 2.23
CA GLN A 30 2.71 -5.35 2.02
C GLN A 30 1.95 -6.63 2.37
N ALA A 31 1.19 -6.66 3.46
CA ALA A 31 0.36 -7.80 3.82
C ALA A 31 -0.67 -8.16 2.73
N ALA A 32 -1.19 -7.16 2.01
CA ALA A 32 -2.14 -7.34 0.92
C ALA A 32 -1.47 -7.77 -0.40
N PHE A 33 -0.31 -7.21 -0.75
CA PHE A 33 0.28 -7.35 -2.09
C PHE A 33 1.57 -8.16 -2.18
N ASN A 34 2.17 -8.57 -1.06
CA ASN A 34 3.37 -9.42 -1.06
C ASN A 34 3.00 -10.92 -1.28
N ARG A 35 2.16 -11.19 -2.28
CA ARG A 35 1.77 -12.55 -2.69
C ARG A 35 2.10 -12.77 -4.17
N PRO A 36 2.65 -13.94 -4.56
CA PRO A 36 3.18 -14.17 -5.91
C PRO A 36 2.18 -14.08 -7.09
N ARG A 37 0.88 -13.91 -6.82
CA ARG A 37 -0.19 -14.17 -7.79
C ARG A 37 -1.00 -12.96 -8.25
N ASP A 38 -0.78 -11.77 -7.69
CA ASP A 38 -1.62 -10.61 -8.02
C ASP A 38 -0.81 -9.50 -8.73
N PRO A 39 -0.59 -9.61 -10.06
CA PRO A 39 -0.20 -8.46 -10.85
C PRO A 39 -1.35 -7.46 -10.87
N ARG A 40 -1.32 -6.51 -9.93
CA ARG A 40 -2.19 -5.33 -9.93
C ARG A 40 -1.46 -4.15 -10.54
N SER A 41 -2.20 -3.35 -11.31
CA SER A 41 -1.68 -2.14 -11.94
C SER A 41 -1.14 -1.16 -10.89
N ALA A 42 -0.27 -0.25 -11.33
CA ALA A 42 0.33 0.75 -10.45
C ALA A 42 -0.73 1.69 -9.86
N GLU A 43 -1.75 2.01 -10.66
CA GLU A 43 -2.90 2.85 -10.32
C GLU A 43 -3.74 2.23 -9.20
N TYR A 44 -4.02 0.92 -9.31
CA TYR A 44 -4.74 0.19 -8.27
C TYR A 44 -3.96 0.21 -6.95
N LYS A 45 -2.65 -0.07 -6.99
CA LYS A 45 -1.79 0.00 -5.81
C LYS A 45 -1.70 1.41 -5.23
N ALA A 46 -1.67 2.44 -6.08
CA ALA A 46 -1.71 3.84 -5.65
C ALA A 46 -3.02 4.19 -4.94
N GLY A 47 -4.16 3.69 -5.43
CA GLY A 47 -5.47 3.85 -4.80
C GLY A 47 -5.53 3.22 -3.41
N VAL A 48 -5.00 2.00 -3.27
CA VAL A 48 -4.93 1.32 -1.97
C VAL A 48 -4.10 2.12 -0.98
N ARG A 49 -2.90 2.56 -1.39
CA ARG A 49 -2.02 3.37 -0.53
C ARG A 49 -2.70 4.68 -0.12
N ALA A 50 -3.38 5.36 -1.04
CA ALA A 50 -4.08 6.60 -0.76
C ALA A 50 -5.22 6.41 0.25
N ALA A 51 -6.02 5.35 0.11
CA ALA A 51 -7.08 5.04 1.06
C ALA A 51 -6.52 4.67 2.45
N LEU A 52 -5.44 3.91 2.53
CA LEU A 52 -4.78 3.58 3.80
C LEU A 52 -4.20 4.84 4.46
N ALA A 53 -3.50 5.69 3.71
CA ALA A 53 -2.94 6.94 4.20
C ALA A 53 -4.04 7.90 4.70
N PHE A 54 -5.18 7.96 4.01
CA PHE A 54 -6.33 8.72 4.49
C PHE A 54 -6.85 8.22 5.83
N ARG A 55 -7.00 6.90 6.01
CA ARG A 55 -7.56 6.33 7.24
C ARG A 55 -6.58 6.36 8.43
N ILE A 56 -5.29 6.18 8.18
CA ILE A 56 -4.26 6.04 9.23
C ILE A 56 -3.63 7.39 9.56
N GLU A 57 -3.38 8.21 8.55
CA GLU A 57 -2.59 9.44 8.67
C GLU A 57 -3.43 10.71 8.46
N GLY A 58 -4.72 10.57 8.14
CA GLY A 58 -5.61 11.72 7.87
C GLY A 58 -5.31 12.46 6.56
N LYS A 59 -4.48 11.89 5.67
CA LYS A 59 -4.08 12.54 4.42
C LYS A 59 -5.23 12.61 3.42
N ARG A 60 -5.44 13.78 2.82
CA ARG A 60 -6.44 13.95 1.76
C ARG A 60 -6.09 13.07 0.55
N ILE A 61 -7.10 12.43 -0.03
CA ILE A 61 -6.95 11.67 -1.27
C ILE A 61 -6.90 12.64 -2.44
N ALA A 62 -5.79 12.60 -3.19
CA ALA A 62 -5.60 13.42 -4.38
C ALA A 62 -6.23 12.74 -5.59
N ARG A 63 -6.74 13.54 -6.53
CA ARG A 63 -7.15 13.05 -7.84
C ARG A 63 -5.91 13.00 -8.74
N LEU A 64 -5.49 11.79 -9.11
CA LEU A 64 -4.26 11.59 -9.88
C LEU A 64 -4.49 11.38 -11.38
N TYR A 65 -5.70 10.95 -11.76
CA TYR A 65 -6.01 10.51 -13.12
C TYR A 65 -7.15 11.32 -13.72
N ALA A 66 -7.21 11.31 -15.05
CA ALA A 66 -8.28 11.99 -15.79
C ALA A 66 -9.62 11.32 -15.46
N PRO A 67 -10.69 12.11 -15.23
CA PRO A 67 -12.03 11.57 -15.01
C PRO A 67 -12.43 10.53 -16.06
N ALA A 68 -13.07 9.43 -15.64
CA ALA A 68 -13.59 8.39 -16.53
C ALA A 68 -12.53 7.72 -17.43
N SER A 69 -11.27 7.70 -16.98
CA SER A 69 -10.21 6.91 -17.59
C SER A 69 -10.05 5.56 -16.90
N ALA A 70 -9.49 4.57 -17.62
CA ALA A 70 -9.20 3.25 -17.04
C ALA A 70 -8.25 3.36 -15.82
N GLN A 71 -7.35 4.34 -15.80
CA GLN A 71 -6.49 4.62 -14.65
C GLN A 71 -7.28 5.15 -13.45
N ASP A 72 -8.24 6.05 -13.67
CA ASP A 72 -9.12 6.58 -12.63
C ASP A 72 -9.98 5.44 -12.05
N ASP A 73 -10.55 4.59 -12.90
CA ASP A 73 -11.32 3.42 -12.48
C ASP A 73 -10.47 2.44 -11.66
N ALA A 74 -9.24 2.16 -12.09
CA ALA A 74 -8.31 1.30 -11.36
C ALA A 74 -7.93 1.91 -10.00
N TYR A 75 -7.71 3.23 -9.95
CA TYR A 75 -7.43 3.95 -8.71
C TYR A 75 -8.60 3.91 -7.73
N HIS A 76 -9.82 4.15 -8.21
CA HIS A 76 -11.05 4.05 -7.42
C HIS A 76 -11.28 2.62 -6.91
N ALA A 77 -11.04 1.60 -7.74
CA ALA A 77 -11.09 0.20 -7.32
C ALA A 77 -10.04 -0.11 -6.23
N GLY A 78 -8.83 0.45 -6.37
CA GLY A 78 -7.79 0.36 -5.36
C GLY A 78 -8.16 1.03 -4.04
N MET A 79 -8.81 2.20 -4.08
CA MET A 79 -9.30 2.88 -2.89
C MET A 79 -10.33 2.04 -2.13
N ALA A 80 -11.27 1.42 -2.85
CA ALA A 80 -12.27 0.53 -2.25
C ALA A 80 -11.62 -0.64 -1.51
N GLU A 81 -10.61 -1.27 -2.11
CA GLU A 81 -9.81 -2.33 -1.49
C GLU A 81 -9.05 -1.82 -0.26
N GLY A 82 -8.38 -0.67 -0.35
CA GLY A 82 -7.65 -0.09 0.79
C GLY A 82 -8.55 0.21 1.99
N HIS A 83 -9.79 0.65 1.76
CA HIS A 83 -10.78 0.78 2.82
C HIS A 83 -11.19 -0.58 3.42
N ALA A 84 -11.33 -1.63 2.60
CA ALA A 84 -11.62 -2.98 3.08
C ALA A 84 -10.49 -3.54 3.94
N ILE A 85 -9.23 -3.39 3.49
CA ILE A 85 -8.03 -3.77 4.25
C ILE A 85 -8.00 -3.05 5.59
N TRP A 86 -8.22 -1.73 5.60
CA TRP A 86 -8.24 -0.96 6.85
C TRP A 86 -9.33 -1.47 7.81
N ARG A 87 -10.56 -1.72 7.32
CA ARG A 87 -11.65 -2.28 8.13
C ARG A 87 -11.29 -3.64 8.73
N ALA A 88 -10.69 -4.53 7.94
CA ALA A 88 -10.26 -5.83 8.44
C ALA A 88 -9.16 -5.69 9.50
N ALA A 89 -8.23 -4.75 9.31
CA ALA A 89 -7.16 -4.49 10.26
C ALA A 89 -7.68 -3.96 11.61
N ILE A 90 -8.60 -2.99 11.60
CA ILE A 90 -9.21 -2.48 12.84
C ILE A 90 -10.10 -3.52 13.54
N ALA A 91 -10.80 -4.37 12.77
CA ALA A 91 -11.62 -5.45 13.34
C ALA A 91 -10.74 -6.47 14.07
N LYS A 92 -9.56 -6.80 13.50
CA LYS A 92 -8.58 -7.66 14.14
C LYS A 92 -8.00 -7.07 15.43
N ILE A 93 -7.85 -5.74 15.49
CA ILE A 93 -7.36 -5.04 16.68
C ILE A 93 -8.46 -4.92 17.76
N GLY A 94 -9.68 -4.62 17.36
CA GLY A 94 -10.82 -4.43 18.28
C GLY A 94 -11.57 -5.69 18.68
N GLY A 95 -11.19 -6.86 18.14
CA GLY A 95 -11.97 -8.10 18.20
C GLY A 95 -11.14 -9.37 18.39
N ALA A 96 -10.15 -9.31 19.27
CA ALA A 96 -9.81 -10.42 20.17
C ALA A 96 -10.35 -10.05 21.56
N ALA A 97 -11.67 -10.13 21.71
CA ALA A 97 -12.39 -10.02 22.97
C ALA A 97 -13.69 -10.84 22.85
#